data_AF-A0AAD3NPW0-F1
#
_entry.id   AF-A0AAD3NPW0-F1
#
_cell.length_a   1.000
_cell.length_b   1.000
_cell.length_c   1.000
_cell.angle_alpha   90.00
_cell.angle_beta   90.00
_cell.angle_gamma   90.00
#
_symmetry.space_group_name_H-M   'P 1'
#
loop_
_entity.id
_entity.type
_entity.pdbx_description
1 polymer ?
#
loop_
_entity_poly.entity_id
_entity_poly.type
_entity_poly.pdbx_seq_one_letter_code
_entity_poly.pdbx_strand_id
1 'polypeptide(L)'
;MKEHEKLKRQIEVGEGGAGGGEEGEEGTRQTEMKERRRSVGETNEKFEERQQISEIYVSGESGDLTAKEKLLLWSQQATEGYPGLRCVNFTSSWSDGRMFNALLHRYRPDLIDMEVVSRQSNRENLEQAFEIAESLGVTRLLDAEDVDVPSPDEKSVITYVSSIYDAFPKIPEGGEGIGAHEVDQRWSEYQSRFSSLLQWSRQHTALMANKNFPQNPVELKALYNEYVHFKETEIPAKEIEKGHIEHLYKLLE
;
A
#
# COMPACT_ATOMS: atom_id res chain seq x y z
N MET A 1 3.67 -38.27 -34.38
CA MET A 1 2.24 -38.41 -34.02
C MET A 1 1.45 -37.10 -34.08
N LYS A 2 2.00 -36.04 -34.70
CA LYS A 2 1.21 -35.11 -35.51
C LYS A 2 0.90 -35.83 -36.85
N GLU A 3 -0.25 -35.52 -37.48
CA GLU A 3 -0.72 -35.91 -38.83
C GLU A 3 -1.80 -36.99 -39.03
N HIS A 4 -2.38 -37.62 -38.00
CA HIS A 4 -3.34 -38.73 -38.26
C HIS A 4 -4.81 -38.53 -37.85
N GLU A 5 -5.22 -37.35 -37.36
CA GLU A 5 -6.63 -37.09 -37.02
C GLU A 5 -7.27 -35.91 -37.76
N LYS A 6 -6.52 -35.20 -38.62
CA LYS A 6 -7.03 -34.03 -39.35
C LYS A 6 -7.63 -34.35 -40.74
N LEU A 7 -7.76 -35.62 -41.11
CA LEU A 7 -8.13 -36.03 -42.48
C LEU A 7 -9.23 -37.09 -42.62
N LYS A 8 -10.13 -37.22 -41.63
CA LYS A 8 -11.17 -38.29 -41.69
C LYS A 8 -12.59 -37.88 -41.29
N ARG A 9 -13.01 -36.64 -41.56
CA ARG A 9 -14.44 -36.25 -41.58
C ARG A 9 -14.76 -35.18 -42.63
N GLN A 10 -14.24 -35.37 -43.84
CA GLN A 10 -14.87 -34.91 -45.07
C GLN A 10 -15.12 -36.14 -45.93
N ILE A 11 -16.32 -36.23 -46.54
CA ILE A 11 -16.86 -37.31 -47.39
C ILE A 11 -17.46 -38.44 -46.51
N GLU A 12 -18.77 -38.77 -46.44
CA GLU A 12 -19.99 -38.67 -47.25
C GLU A 12 -21.17 -38.26 -46.33
N VAL A 13 -22.18 -37.48 -46.71
CA VAL A 13 -23.38 -37.77 -47.54
C VAL A 13 -24.06 -36.38 -47.69
N GLY A 14 -24.49 -35.85 -48.83
CA GLY A 14 -25.15 -36.47 -49.97
C GLY A 14 -26.66 -36.17 -49.92
N GLU A 15 -27.06 -35.10 -50.63
CA GLU A 15 -28.41 -34.85 -51.18
C GLU A 15 -29.55 -34.39 -50.24
N GLY A 16 -30.23 -33.30 -50.64
CA GLY A 16 -31.60 -33.02 -50.21
C GLY A 16 -32.06 -31.56 -50.33
N GLY A 17 -32.74 -31.24 -51.44
CA GLY A 17 -33.95 -30.42 -51.38
C GLY A 17 -33.84 -28.90 -51.56
N ALA A 18 -34.33 -28.43 -52.71
CA ALA A 18 -34.84 -27.07 -52.87
C ALA A 18 -36.15 -26.89 -52.08
N GLY A 19 -36.33 -25.74 -51.44
CA GLY A 19 -37.58 -25.35 -50.78
C GLY A 19 -37.39 -24.05 -50.00
N GLY A 20 -38.17 -23.02 -50.31
CA GLY A 20 -37.99 -21.65 -49.82
C GLY A 20 -38.42 -21.41 -48.37
N GLY A 21 -38.41 -20.13 -47.99
CA GLY A 21 -39.00 -19.63 -46.75
C GLY A 21 -38.17 -18.51 -46.12
N GLU A 22 -38.70 -17.29 -46.15
CA GLU A 22 -38.17 -16.05 -45.57
C GLU A 22 -38.10 -16.05 -44.01
N GLU A 23 -37.84 -17.19 -43.36
CA GLU A 23 -37.85 -17.32 -41.89
C GLU A 23 -36.44 -17.38 -41.26
N GLY A 24 -35.37 -17.32 -42.08
CA GLY A 24 -33.98 -17.49 -41.60
C GLY A 24 -33.30 -16.23 -41.04
N GLU A 25 -33.69 -15.02 -41.47
CA GLU A 25 -32.99 -13.79 -41.06
C GLU A 25 -33.40 -13.26 -39.68
N GLU A 26 -34.63 -13.55 -39.22
CA GLU A 26 -35.08 -13.14 -37.88
C GLU A 26 -34.43 -13.97 -36.76
N GLY A 27 -34.24 -15.28 -36.98
CA GLY A 27 -33.57 -16.17 -36.04
C GLY A 27 -32.10 -15.80 -35.81
N THR A 28 -31.37 -15.45 -36.87
CA THR A 28 -29.97 -15.03 -36.79
C THR A 28 -29.83 -13.67 -36.09
N ARG A 29 -30.68 -12.68 -36.41
CA ARG A 29 -30.66 -11.36 -35.75
C ARG A 29 -31.02 -11.45 -34.26
N GLN A 30 -31.98 -12.29 -33.87
CA GLN A 30 -32.31 -12.52 -32.47
C GLN A 30 -31.19 -13.24 -31.70
N THR A 31 -30.42 -14.10 -32.39
CA THR A 31 -29.30 -14.83 -31.78
C THR A 31 -28.10 -13.92 -31.57
N GLU A 32 -27.76 -13.08 -32.56
CA GLU A 32 -26.72 -12.04 -32.43
C GLU A 32 -27.06 -10.98 -31.37
N MET A 33 -28.35 -10.59 -31.26
CA MET A 33 -28.79 -9.69 -30.18
C MET A 33 -28.66 -10.33 -28.79
N LYS A 34 -28.94 -11.64 -28.65
CA LYS A 34 -28.77 -12.36 -27.38
C LYS A 34 -27.31 -12.53 -27.01
N GLU A 35 -26.42 -12.80 -27.97
CA GLU A 35 -24.98 -12.88 -27.75
C GLU A 35 -24.36 -11.53 -27.40
N ARG A 36 -24.78 -10.45 -28.07
CA ARG A 36 -24.37 -9.08 -27.69
C ARG A 36 -24.81 -8.73 -26.27
N ARG A 37 -26.06 -9.05 -25.89
CA ARG A 37 -26.57 -8.82 -24.53
C ARG A 37 -25.83 -9.67 -23.47
N ARG A 38 -25.43 -10.90 -23.81
CA ARG A 38 -24.56 -11.71 -22.95
C ARG A 38 -23.16 -11.13 -22.83
N SER A 39 -22.54 -10.71 -23.94
CA SER A 39 -21.21 -10.09 -23.89
C SER A 39 -21.21 -8.78 -23.10
N VAL A 40 -22.25 -7.96 -23.25
CA VAL A 40 -22.44 -6.72 -22.49
C VAL A 40 -22.67 -7.04 -21.01
N GLY A 41 -23.44 -8.09 -20.71
CA GLY A 41 -23.63 -8.60 -19.34
C GLY A 41 -22.33 -9.11 -18.71
N GLU A 42 -21.54 -9.90 -19.43
CA GLU A 42 -20.24 -10.41 -18.98
C GLU A 42 -19.18 -9.31 -18.84
N THR A 43 -19.21 -8.28 -19.69
CA THR A 43 -18.35 -7.09 -19.51
C THR A 43 -18.79 -6.24 -18.34
N ASN A 44 -20.11 -6.09 -18.10
CA ASN A 44 -20.62 -5.39 -16.92
C ASN A 44 -20.32 -6.16 -15.64
N GLU A 45 -20.49 -7.48 -15.62
CA GLU A 45 -20.17 -8.33 -14.46
C GLU A 45 -18.66 -8.32 -14.16
N LYS A 46 -17.80 -8.41 -15.19
CA LYS A 46 -16.34 -8.26 -15.01
C LYS A 46 -15.91 -6.85 -14.61
N PHE A 47 -16.68 -5.83 -14.97
CA PHE A 47 -16.45 -4.44 -14.57
C PHE A 47 -16.92 -4.21 -13.13
N GLU A 48 -18.05 -4.79 -12.74
CA GLU A 48 -18.58 -4.76 -11.37
C GLU A 48 -17.74 -5.60 -10.39
N GLU A 49 -17.18 -6.75 -10.80
CA GLU A 49 -16.21 -7.52 -10.00
C GLU A 49 -14.93 -6.73 -9.72
N ARG A 50 -14.52 -5.81 -10.62
CA ARG A 50 -13.36 -4.92 -10.42
C ARG A 50 -13.67 -3.69 -9.56
N GLN A 51 -14.93 -3.45 -9.19
CA GLN A 51 -15.36 -2.30 -8.39
C GLN A 51 -15.52 -2.59 -6.90
N GLN A 52 -15.19 -3.80 -6.43
CA GLN A 52 -15.13 -4.03 -4.98
C GLN A 52 -13.98 -3.22 -4.40
N ILE A 53 -14.34 -2.22 -3.58
CA ILE A 53 -13.40 -1.50 -2.73
C ILE A 53 -12.68 -2.56 -1.87
N SER A 54 -11.36 -2.50 -1.83
CA SER A 54 -10.52 -3.37 -0.99
C SER A 54 -11.02 -3.39 0.46
N GLU A 55 -10.79 -4.48 1.19
CA GLU A 55 -10.96 -4.47 2.64
C GLU A 55 -9.98 -3.46 3.24
N ILE A 56 -10.51 -2.31 3.65
CA ILE A 56 -9.73 -1.21 4.22
C ILE A 56 -9.71 -1.36 5.73
N TYR A 57 -8.52 -1.29 6.30
CA TYR A 57 -8.25 -1.29 7.73
C TYR A 57 -7.63 0.03 8.15
N VAL A 58 -8.24 0.68 9.14
CA VAL A 58 -7.77 1.96 9.67
C VAL A 58 -7.70 1.92 11.20
N SER A 59 -6.58 2.38 11.77
CA SER A 59 -6.44 2.48 13.22
C SER A 59 -7.47 3.45 13.80
N GLY A 60 -8.24 2.97 14.79
CA GLY A 60 -9.31 3.75 15.44
C GLY A 60 -10.69 3.62 14.79
N GLU A 61 -10.88 2.71 13.85
CA GLU A 61 -12.19 2.43 13.26
C GLU A 61 -13.18 1.81 14.26
N SER A 62 -14.46 2.14 14.11
CA SER A 62 -15.56 1.38 14.70
C SER A 62 -16.03 0.29 13.72
N GLY A 63 -16.46 -0.85 14.23
CA GLY A 63 -16.82 -2.02 13.40
C GLY A 63 -18.04 -1.85 12.50
N ASP A 64 -18.74 -0.72 12.58
CA ASP A 64 -19.95 -0.38 11.83
C ASP A 64 -19.71 0.51 10.60
N LEU A 65 -18.46 0.94 10.35
CA LEU A 65 -18.13 1.77 9.19
C LEU A 65 -18.18 0.98 7.88
N THR A 66 -18.77 1.58 6.85
CA THR A 66 -18.73 1.09 5.47
C THR A 66 -17.31 1.22 4.88
N ALA A 67 -16.98 0.44 3.85
CA ALA A 67 -15.68 0.52 3.17
C ALA A 67 -15.36 1.94 2.66
N LYS A 68 -16.37 2.68 2.20
CA LYS A 68 -16.23 4.10 1.79
C LYS A 68 -15.86 4.99 2.97
N GLU A 69 -16.51 4.82 4.12
CA GLU A 69 -16.22 5.62 5.32
C GLU A 69 -14.83 5.31 5.86
N LYS A 70 -14.41 4.04 5.82
CA LYS A 70 -13.03 3.65 6.17
C LYS A 70 -12.01 4.27 5.21
N LEU A 71 -12.26 4.26 3.90
CA LEU A 71 -11.37 4.92 2.93
C LEU A 71 -11.28 6.43 3.19
N LEU A 72 -12.39 7.05 3.56
CA LEU A 72 -12.43 8.48 3.87
C LEU A 72 -11.61 8.78 5.12
N LEU A 73 -11.78 7.97 6.17
CA LEU A 73 -11.00 8.09 7.41
C LEU A 73 -9.51 7.92 7.15
N TRP A 74 -9.11 6.91 6.38
CA TRP A 74 -7.72 6.73 5.96
C TRP A 74 -7.19 7.95 5.20
N SER A 75 -7.97 8.46 4.24
CA SER A 75 -7.58 9.62 3.44
C SER A 75 -7.40 10.86 4.33
N GLN A 76 -8.25 11.04 5.34
CA GLN A 76 -8.14 12.12 6.33
C GLN A 76 -6.89 11.99 7.19
N GLN A 77 -6.61 10.80 7.74
CA GLN A 77 -5.42 10.55 8.54
C GLN A 77 -4.13 10.75 7.74
N ALA A 78 -4.09 10.23 6.50
CA ALA A 78 -2.94 10.36 5.63
C ALA A 78 -2.68 11.82 5.21
N THR A 79 -3.73 12.64 5.11
CA THR A 79 -3.63 14.07 4.77
C THR A 79 -3.68 15.02 5.98
N GLU A 80 -3.63 14.51 7.21
CA GLU A 80 -3.61 15.34 8.41
C GLU A 80 -2.30 16.13 8.51
N GLY A 81 -2.40 17.44 8.79
CA GLY A 81 -1.23 18.31 8.92
C GLY A 81 -0.80 19.03 7.64
N TYR A 82 -1.35 18.69 6.47
CA TYR A 82 -1.13 19.49 5.26
C TYR A 82 -2.00 20.76 5.27
N PRO A 83 -1.41 21.97 5.17
CA PRO A 83 -2.16 23.22 5.30
C PRO A 83 -3.23 23.40 4.21
N GLY A 84 -4.45 23.72 4.66
CA GLY A 84 -5.57 24.05 3.78
C GLY A 84 -6.16 22.85 3.02
N LEU A 85 -5.83 21.62 3.41
CA LEU A 85 -6.48 20.41 2.90
C LEU A 85 -7.52 19.88 3.89
N ARG A 86 -8.66 19.46 3.36
CA ARG A 86 -9.73 18.83 4.14
C ARG A 86 -10.51 17.84 3.29
N CYS A 87 -10.29 16.55 3.54
CA CYS A 87 -11.02 15.50 2.85
C CYS A 87 -12.40 15.28 3.49
N VAL A 88 -13.48 15.60 2.78
CA VAL A 88 -14.85 15.39 3.28
C VAL A 88 -15.72 14.54 2.36
N ASN A 89 -15.25 14.24 1.15
CA ASN A 89 -15.95 13.44 0.15
C ASN A 89 -14.95 12.83 -0.85
N PHE A 90 -15.45 12.04 -1.81
CA PHE A 90 -14.69 11.53 -2.97
C PHE A 90 -15.09 12.23 -4.27
N THR A 91 -15.43 13.51 -4.21
CA THR A 91 -15.74 14.32 -5.39
C THR A 91 -14.95 15.63 -5.37
N SER A 92 -15.56 16.72 -4.93
CA SER A 92 -14.97 18.06 -4.97
C SER A 92 -13.68 18.20 -4.18
N SER A 93 -13.49 17.42 -3.10
CA SER A 93 -12.25 17.44 -2.31
C SER A 93 -11.01 17.04 -3.13
N TRP A 94 -11.20 16.35 -4.26
CA TRP A 94 -10.14 15.78 -5.08
C TRP A 94 -9.93 16.51 -6.41
N SER A 95 -10.86 17.40 -6.77
CA SER A 95 -10.90 18.08 -8.08
C SER A 95 -9.69 18.98 -8.35
N ASP A 96 -9.02 19.49 -7.31
CA ASP A 96 -7.84 20.36 -7.44
C ASP A 96 -6.50 19.59 -7.46
N GLY A 97 -6.55 18.25 -7.36
CA GLY A 97 -5.40 17.36 -7.37
C GLY A 97 -4.52 17.41 -6.11
N ARG A 98 -4.75 18.33 -5.17
CA ARG A 98 -3.87 18.50 -4.00
C ARG A 98 -4.00 17.33 -3.02
N MET A 99 -5.19 16.75 -2.89
CA MET A 99 -5.44 15.56 -2.07
C MET A 99 -4.63 14.35 -2.56
N PHE A 100 -4.56 14.11 -3.87
CA PHE A 100 -3.75 13.01 -4.42
C PHE A 100 -2.26 13.22 -4.12
N ASN A 101 -1.74 14.42 -4.35
CA ASN A 101 -0.35 14.74 -4.05
C ASN A 101 -0.03 14.58 -2.55
N ALA A 102 -0.91 15.05 -1.66
CA ALA A 102 -0.72 14.92 -0.22
C ALA A 102 -0.70 13.46 0.25
N LEU A 103 -1.56 12.61 -0.32
CA LEU A 103 -1.53 11.17 -0.06
C LEU A 103 -0.20 10.55 -0.47
N LEU A 104 0.23 10.79 -1.71
CA LEU A 104 1.49 10.23 -2.22
C LEU A 104 2.70 10.74 -1.42
N HIS A 105 2.71 12.05 -1.10
CA HIS A 105 3.78 12.68 -0.30
C HIS A 105 3.88 12.09 1.10
N ARG A 106 2.76 11.63 1.70
CA ARG A 106 2.80 10.98 3.02
C ARG A 106 3.69 9.74 3.04
N TYR A 107 3.72 8.99 1.93
CA TYR A 107 4.48 7.74 1.83
C TYR A 107 5.82 7.93 1.11
N ARG A 108 5.91 8.91 0.20
CA ARG A 108 7.11 9.24 -0.59
C ARG A 108 7.33 10.75 -0.62
N PRO A 109 7.74 11.36 0.51
CA PRO A 109 7.96 12.81 0.58
C PRO A 109 9.10 13.27 -0.33
N ASP A 110 9.99 12.36 -0.74
CA ASP A 110 11.09 12.62 -1.65
C ASP A 110 10.66 12.90 -3.11
N LEU A 111 9.43 12.54 -3.49
CA LEU A 111 8.95 12.66 -4.87
C LEU A 111 8.11 13.90 -5.14
N ILE A 112 7.62 14.59 -4.10
CA ILE A 112 6.62 15.66 -4.23
C ILE A 112 7.08 16.88 -3.43
N ASP A 113 6.98 18.06 -4.02
CA ASP A 113 7.12 19.33 -3.30
C ASP A 113 5.73 19.95 -3.07
N MET A 114 5.21 19.84 -1.84
CA MET A 114 3.88 20.35 -1.49
C MET A 114 3.78 21.88 -1.57
N GLU A 115 4.90 22.61 -1.48
CA GLU A 115 4.91 24.04 -1.71
C GLU A 115 4.59 24.34 -3.18
N VAL A 116 5.16 23.59 -4.11
CA VAL A 116 4.88 23.74 -5.55
C VAL A 116 3.44 23.37 -5.86
N VAL A 117 2.93 22.26 -5.32
CA VAL A 117 1.53 21.79 -5.46
C VAL A 117 0.52 22.87 -5.02
N SER A 118 0.85 23.66 -4.00
CA SER A 118 -0.04 24.73 -3.50
C SER A 118 -0.23 25.91 -4.48
N ARG A 119 0.64 26.04 -5.50
CA ARG A 119 0.67 27.16 -6.46
C ARG A 119 0.36 26.74 -7.89
N GLN A 120 0.38 25.45 -8.18
CA GLN A 120 0.06 24.88 -9.48
C GLN A 120 -1.45 24.91 -9.77
N SER A 121 -1.79 24.79 -11.06
CA SER A 121 -3.18 24.57 -11.48
C SER A 121 -3.66 23.17 -11.10
N ASN A 122 -4.99 23.00 -11.02
CA ASN A 122 -5.63 21.70 -10.80
C ASN A 122 -5.10 20.64 -11.77
N ARG A 123 -5.02 20.99 -13.06
CA ARG A 123 -4.58 20.08 -14.11
C ARG A 123 -3.16 19.58 -13.90
N GLU A 124 -2.24 20.49 -13.57
CA GLU A 124 -0.84 20.14 -13.30
C GLU A 124 -0.72 19.25 -12.05
N ASN A 125 -1.47 19.58 -10.98
CA ASN A 125 -1.49 18.76 -9.77
C ASN A 125 -2.01 17.35 -10.03
N LEU A 126 -3.09 17.21 -10.79
CA LEU A 126 -3.70 15.92 -11.13
C LEU A 126 -2.76 15.07 -11.98
N GLU A 127 -2.21 15.67 -13.05
CA GLU A 127 -1.30 14.96 -13.97
C GLU A 127 -0.05 14.47 -13.22
N GLN A 128 0.60 15.36 -12.45
CA GLN A 128 1.76 15.01 -11.63
C GLN A 128 1.45 13.88 -10.65
N ALA A 129 0.32 13.95 -9.95
CA ALA A 129 -0.04 12.91 -9.00
C ALA A 129 -0.26 11.56 -9.69
N PHE A 130 -0.88 11.54 -10.86
CA PHE A 130 -1.14 10.31 -11.60
C PHE A 130 0.15 9.70 -12.17
N GLU A 131 1.06 10.52 -12.69
CA GLU A 131 2.39 10.06 -13.13
C GLU A 131 3.21 9.49 -11.98
N ILE A 132 3.24 10.16 -10.82
CA ILE A 132 3.96 9.69 -9.65
C ILE A 132 3.34 8.39 -9.12
N ALA A 133 2.02 8.31 -9.01
CA ALA A 133 1.32 7.10 -8.60
C ALA A 133 1.64 5.91 -9.53
N GLU A 134 1.68 6.15 -10.84
CA GLU A 134 2.06 5.13 -11.83
C GLU A 134 3.51 4.65 -11.64
N SER A 135 4.45 5.56 -11.37
CA SER A 135 5.83 5.20 -11.05
C SER A 135 5.97 4.35 -9.77
N LEU A 136 4.97 4.42 -8.87
CA LEU A 136 4.86 3.64 -7.64
C LEU A 136 4.05 2.35 -7.84
N GLY A 137 3.62 2.05 -9.06
CA GLY A 137 2.92 0.81 -9.42
C GLY A 137 1.39 0.89 -9.34
N VAL A 138 0.81 2.07 -9.10
CA VAL A 138 -0.64 2.26 -9.15
C VAL A 138 -1.07 2.40 -10.61
N THR A 139 -2.02 1.57 -11.06
CA THR A 139 -2.54 1.71 -12.43
C THR A 139 -3.30 3.03 -12.58
N ARG A 140 -2.96 3.85 -13.57
CA ARG A 140 -3.69 5.09 -13.88
C ARG A 140 -5.11 4.77 -14.38
N LEU A 141 -6.12 5.08 -13.56
CA LEU A 141 -7.53 4.83 -13.87
C LEU A 141 -8.32 6.09 -14.26
N LEU A 142 -7.74 7.27 -14.03
CA LEU A 142 -8.38 8.56 -14.24
C LEU A 142 -7.55 9.41 -15.19
N ASP A 143 -8.25 10.17 -16.02
CA ASP A 143 -7.68 11.26 -16.80
C ASP A 143 -7.88 12.59 -16.06
N ALA A 144 -6.92 13.50 -16.15
CA ALA A 144 -6.92 14.73 -15.36
C ALA A 144 -8.08 15.67 -15.75
N GLU A 145 -8.48 15.67 -17.02
CA GLU A 145 -9.67 16.38 -17.53
C GLU A 145 -10.98 15.92 -16.91
N ASP A 146 -11.13 14.64 -16.58
CA ASP A 146 -12.36 14.08 -16.02
C ASP A 146 -12.49 14.40 -14.53
N VAL A 147 -11.37 14.71 -13.88
CA VAL A 147 -11.31 15.04 -12.45
C VAL A 147 -11.34 16.55 -12.20
N ASP A 148 -10.74 17.35 -13.09
CA ASP A 148 -10.69 18.82 -13.03
C ASP A 148 -12.04 19.47 -13.43
N VAL A 149 -13.06 19.11 -12.67
CA VAL A 149 -14.43 19.61 -12.76
C VAL A 149 -14.97 19.81 -11.33
N PRO A 150 -15.99 20.66 -11.11
CA PRO A 150 -16.46 20.97 -9.75
C PRO A 150 -16.92 19.77 -8.92
N SER A 151 -17.38 18.71 -9.57
CA SER A 151 -17.82 17.47 -8.93
C SER A 151 -17.53 16.28 -9.86
N PRO A 152 -16.33 15.68 -9.77
CA PRO A 152 -16.00 14.49 -10.55
C PRO A 152 -16.82 13.27 -10.10
N ASP A 153 -16.81 12.20 -10.92
CA ASP A 153 -17.56 10.97 -10.62
C ASP A 153 -17.03 10.29 -9.34
N GLU A 154 -17.89 10.17 -8.34
CA GLU A 154 -17.50 9.70 -7.01
C GLU A 154 -16.97 8.26 -7.03
N LYS A 155 -17.59 7.39 -7.83
CA LYS A 155 -17.20 5.97 -7.88
C LYS A 155 -15.80 5.84 -8.49
N SER A 156 -15.54 6.57 -9.56
CA SER A 156 -14.24 6.57 -10.23
C SER A 156 -13.13 7.07 -9.31
N VAL A 157 -13.36 8.16 -8.55
CA VAL A 157 -12.41 8.65 -7.54
C VAL A 157 -12.20 7.63 -6.43
N ILE A 158 -13.27 7.02 -5.89
CA ILE A 158 -13.17 5.96 -4.86
C ILE A 158 -12.32 4.79 -5.37
N THR A 159 -12.59 4.30 -6.59
CA THR A 159 -11.84 3.18 -7.18
C THR A 159 -10.36 3.51 -7.29
N TYR A 160 -10.02 4.71 -7.76
CA TYR A 160 -8.63 5.10 -7.89
C TYR A 160 -7.94 5.30 -6.53
N VAL A 161 -8.59 5.97 -5.57
CA VAL A 161 -8.04 6.14 -4.22
C VAL A 161 -7.88 4.78 -3.50
N SER A 162 -8.79 3.83 -3.72
CA SER A 162 -8.66 2.45 -3.24
C SER A 162 -7.44 1.77 -3.84
N SER A 163 -7.17 1.96 -5.15
CA SER A 163 -5.97 1.40 -5.79
C SER A 163 -4.66 2.00 -5.25
N ILE A 164 -4.70 3.29 -4.87
CA ILE A 164 -3.57 3.95 -4.19
C ILE A 164 -3.38 3.37 -2.79
N TYR A 165 -4.46 3.22 -2.02
CA TYR A 165 -4.43 2.56 -0.71
C TYR A 165 -3.79 1.17 -0.83
N ASP A 166 -4.12 0.43 -1.89
CA ASP A 166 -3.63 -0.93 -2.08
C ASP A 166 -2.13 -1.06 -2.35
N ALA A 167 -1.54 -0.04 -2.98
CA ALA A 167 -0.13 -0.04 -3.33
C ALA A 167 0.81 0.34 -2.16
N PHE A 168 0.29 0.95 -1.10
CA PHE A 168 1.11 1.43 0.01
C PHE A 168 1.19 0.45 1.20
N PRO A 169 2.26 0.54 2.03
CA PRO A 169 2.37 -0.27 3.24
C PRO A 169 1.18 -0.07 4.18
N LYS A 170 0.66 -1.19 4.71
CA LYS A 170 -0.51 -1.25 5.61
C LYS A 170 -0.11 -1.95 6.90
N ILE A 171 -0.67 -1.50 8.01
CA ILE A 171 -0.62 -2.25 9.26
C ILE A 171 -1.72 -3.32 9.19
N PRO A 172 -1.39 -4.62 9.31
CA PRO A 172 -2.39 -5.68 9.31
C PRO A 172 -3.41 -5.50 10.44
N GLU A 173 -4.64 -6.00 10.24
CA GLU A 173 -5.69 -5.96 11.27
C GLU A 173 -5.23 -6.64 12.57
N GLY A 174 -5.28 -5.91 13.68
CA GLY A 174 -4.80 -6.39 14.98
C GLY A 174 -3.28 -6.60 15.08
N GLY A 175 -2.53 -6.25 14.03
CA GLY A 175 -1.08 -6.31 13.99
C GLY A 175 -0.42 -5.10 14.63
N GLU A 176 0.83 -5.27 15.05
CA GLU A 176 1.72 -4.16 15.40
C GLU A 176 2.36 -3.61 14.11
N GLY A 177 2.48 -2.29 14.00
CA GLY A 177 3.10 -1.64 12.84
C GLY A 177 3.41 -0.18 13.10
N ILE A 178 4.01 0.47 12.11
CA ILE A 178 4.39 1.87 12.14
C ILE A 178 3.57 2.60 11.08
N GLY A 179 2.75 3.57 11.51
CA GLY A 179 2.03 4.40 10.56
C GLY A 179 2.98 5.28 9.76
N ALA A 180 2.62 5.64 8.51
CA ALA A 180 3.47 6.47 7.66
C ALA A 180 3.92 7.80 8.32
N HIS A 181 3.08 8.35 9.20
CA HIS A 181 3.38 9.58 9.96
C HIS A 181 4.36 9.38 11.13
N GLU A 182 4.59 8.13 11.55
CA GLU A 182 5.47 7.78 12.68
C GLU A 182 6.85 7.31 12.21
N VAL A 183 7.01 6.99 10.92
CA VAL A 183 8.23 6.37 10.36
C VAL A 183 9.48 7.17 10.75
N ASP A 184 9.48 8.49 10.56
CA ASP A 184 10.64 9.34 10.89
C ASP A 184 11.00 9.29 12.38
N GLN A 185 9.98 9.34 13.24
CA GLN A 185 10.17 9.28 14.69
C GLN A 185 10.73 7.92 15.11
N ARG A 186 10.12 6.83 14.63
CA ARG A 186 10.53 5.45 14.94
C ARG A 186 11.90 5.13 14.36
N TRP A 187 12.23 5.66 13.20
CA TRP A 187 13.55 5.57 12.60
C TRP A 187 14.62 6.28 13.44
N SER A 188 14.35 7.52 13.86
CA SER A 188 15.26 8.25 14.76
C SER A 188 15.43 7.55 16.10
N GLU A 189 14.35 6.96 16.63
CA GLU A 189 14.40 6.15 17.85
C GLU A 189 15.30 4.92 17.66
N TYR A 190 15.10 4.17 16.57
CA TYR A 190 15.94 3.01 16.22
C TYR A 190 17.42 3.40 16.15
N GLN A 191 17.75 4.46 15.41
CA GLN A 191 19.13 4.94 15.27
C GLN A 191 19.76 5.33 16.60
N SER A 192 19.01 6.04 17.45
CA SER A 192 19.45 6.45 18.78
C SER A 192 19.75 5.25 19.69
N ARG A 193 18.81 4.28 19.74
CA ARG A 193 18.97 3.06 20.53
C ARG A 193 20.13 2.20 20.04
N PHE A 194 20.22 1.98 18.72
CA PHE A 194 21.31 1.23 18.11
C PHE A 194 22.67 1.87 18.39
N SER A 195 22.78 3.19 18.22
CA SER A 195 24.03 3.92 18.49
C SER A 195 24.44 3.83 19.96
N SER A 196 23.47 3.95 20.87
CA SER A 196 23.70 3.83 22.32
C SER A 196 24.21 2.43 22.69
N LEU A 197 23.56 1.38 22.18
CA LEU A 197 23.98 0.00 22.42
C LEU A 197 25.36 -0.30 21.82
N LEU A 198 25.63 0.20 20.61
CA LEU A 198 26.92 0.03 19.94
C LEU A 198 28.05 0.73 20.72
N GLN A 199 27.81 1.94 21.23
CA GLN A 199 28.76 2.67 22.07
C GLN A 199 29.05 1.90 23.35
N TRP A 200 28.01 1.42 24.04
CA TRP A 200 28.14 0.61 25.25
C TRP A 200 28.97 -0.65 24.99
N SER A 201 28.67 -1.39 23.91
CA SER A 201 29.38 -2.61 23.53
C SER A 201 30.87 -2.35 23.29
N ARG A 202 31.21 -1.27 22.57
CA ARG A 202 32.61 -0.88 22.32
C ARG A 202 33.35 -0.51 23.60
N GLN A 203 32.71 0.27 24.48
CA GLN A 203 33.30 0.69 25.75
C GLN A 203 33.58 -0.52 26.66
N HIS A 204 32.60 -1.41 26.83
CA HIS A 204 32.77 -2.59 27.69
C HIS A 204 33.74 -3.61 27.10
N THR A 205 33.79 -3.76 25.78
CA THR A 205 34.82 -4.58 25.12
C THR A 205 36.23 -4.06 25.42
N ALA A 206 36.43 -2.73 25.39
CA ALA A 206 37.71 -2.11 25.72
C ALA A 206 38.09 -2.29 27.20
N LEU A 207 37.12 -2.13 28.12
CA LEU A 207 37.34 -2.37 29.55
C LEU A 207 37.74 -3.83 29.81
N MET A 208 37.03 -4.79 29.20
CA MET A 208 37.29 -6.22 29.36
C MET A 208 38.59 -6.71 28.69
N ALA A 209 39.11 -5.95 27.72
CA ALA A 209 40.40 -6.24 27.11
C ALA A 209 41.59 -5.91 28.03
N ASN A 210 41.38 -5.10 29.07
CA ASN A 210 42.42 -4.74 30.04
C ASN A 210 42.78 -5.95 30.92
N LYS A 211 44.06 -6.33 30.91
CA LYS A 211 44.60 -7.47 31.69
C LYS A 211 45.37 -7.04 32.95
N ASN A 212 45.31 -5.76 33.32
CA ASN A 212 45.96 -5.25 34.52
C ASN A 212 45.10 -5.56 35.75
N PHE A 213 45.31 -6.73 36.35
CA PHE A 213 44.61 -7.15 37.55
C PHE A 213 45.32 -6.67 38.84
N PRO A 214 44.56 -6.30 39.88
CA PRO A 214 45.14 -5.93 41.17
C PRO A 214 45.82 -7.12 41.85
N GLN A 215 46.93 -6.87 42.54
CA GLN A 215 47.66 -7.90 43.29
C GLN A 215 47.11 -8.09 44.71
N ASN A 216 46.37 -7.12 45.22
CA ASN A 216 45.74 -7.18 46.54
C ASN A 216 44.52 -8.13 46.51
N PRO A 217 44.46 -9.18 47.34
CA PRO A 217 43.34 -10.12 47.36
C PRO A 217 41.97 -9.47 47.61
N VAL A 218 41.94 -8.38 48.39
CA VAL A 218 40.69 -7.64 48.67
C VAL A 218 40.19 -6.93 47.40
N GLU A 219 41.08 -6.25 46.68
CA GLU A 219 40.77 -5.58 45.42
C GLU A 219 40.42 -6.59 44.32
N LEU A 220 41.10 -7.73 44.26
CA LEU A 220 40.79 -8.79 43.30
C LEU A 220 39.39 -9.38 43.55
N LYS A 221 39.01 -9.56 44.82
CA LYS A 221 37.65 -9.98 45.19
C LYS A 221 36.60 -8.93 44.80
N ALA A 222 36.91 -7.64 44.99
CA ALA A 222 36.04 -6.56 44.57
C ALA A 222 35.82 -6.56 43.04
N LEU A 223 36.91 -6.66 42.26
CA LEU A 223 36.85 -6.75 40.81
C LEU A 223 36.07 -7.98 40.32
N TYR A 224 36.23 -9.12 40.97
CA TYR A 224 35.44 -10.32 40.67
C TYR A 224 33.95 -10.09 40.91
N ASN A 225 33.58 -9.44 42.02
CA ASN A 225 32.18 -9.12 42.31
C ASN A 225 31.59 -8.14 41.28
N GLU A 226 32.37 -7.15 40.83
CA GLU A 226 31.97 -6.25 39.74
C GLU A 226 31.73 -7.02 38.43
N TYR A 227 32.63 -7.96 38.09
CA TYR A 227 32.45 -8.82 36.92
C TYR A 227 31.19 -9.70 37.03
N VAL A 228 30.92 -10.28 38.21
CA VAL A 228 29.70 -11.06 38.45
C VAL A 228 28.47 -10.17 38.28
N HIS A 229 28.47 -8.97 38.85
CA HIS A 229 27.38 -8.01 38.65
C HIS A 229 27.18 -7.73 37.16
N PHE A 230 28.22 -7.29 36.45
CA PHE A 230 28.17 -7.03 35.02
C PHE A 230 27.57 -8.20 34.22
N LYS A 231 28.00 -9.43 34.52
CA LYS A 231 27.53 -10.65 33.85
C LYS A 231 26.06 -10.97 34.15
N GLU A 232 25.63 -10.81 35.39
CA GLU A 232 24.31 -11.25 35.86
C GLU A 232 23.23 -10.16 35.76
N THR A 233 23.61 -8.88 35.63
CA THR A 233 22.66 -7.76 35.57
C THR A 233 22.76 -6.98 34.26
N GLU A 234 23.95 -6.48 33.92
CA GLU A 234 24.12 -5.55 32.81
C GLU A 234 24.02 -6.24 31.45
N ILE A 235 24.67 -7.39 31.25
CA ILE A 235 24.58 -8.15 30.00
C ILE A 235 23.12 -8.56 29.70
N PRO A 236 22.36 -9.19 30.62
CA PRO A 236 20.96 -9.53 30.35
C PRO A 236 20.09 -8.32 30.01
N ALA A 237 20.28 -7.19 30.70
CA ALA A 237 19.54 -5.97 30.39
C ALA A 237 19.84 -5.46 28.97
N LYS A 238 21.08 -5.58 28.51
CA LYS A 238 21.51 -5.17 27.17
C LYS A 238 21.06 -6.15 26.08
N GLU A 239 20.96 -7.45 26.37
CA GLU A 239 20.33 -8.42 25.45
C GLU A 239 18.83 -8.14 25.28
N ILE A 240 18.13 -7.73 26.34
CA ILE A 240 16.72 -7.27 26.22
C ILE A 240 16.63 -6.01 25.35
N GLU A 241 17.50 -5.02 25.60
CA GLU A 241 17.56 -3.79 24.79
C GLU A 241 17.82 -4.09 23.31
N LYS A 242 18.76 -5.01 23.02
CA LYS A 242 19.03 -5.51 21.66
C LYS A 242 17.77 -6.14 21.04
N GLY A 243 17.06 -6.99 21.79
CA GLY A 243 15.82 -7.60 21.32
C GLY A 243 14.76 -6.56 20.95
N HIS A 244 14.62 -5.48 21.71
CA HIS A 244 13.73 -4.37 21.36
C HIS A 244 14.18 -3.61 20.11
N ILE A 245 15.49 -3.41 19.91
CA ILE A 245 16.04 -2.77 18.71
C ILE A 245 15.78 -3.65 17.47
N GLU A 246 16.00 -4.96 17.58
CA GLU A 246 15.71 -5.92 16.50
C GLU A 246 14.22 -5.95 16.16
N HIS A 247 13.35 -5.91 17.17
CA HIS A 247 11.90 -5.83 16.97
C HIS A 247 11.50 -4.53 16.25
N LEU A 248 12.00 -3.39 16.71
CA LEU A 248 11.73 -2.09 16.07
C LEU A 248 12.20 -2.06 14.62
N TYR A 249 13.35 -2.66 14.31
CA TYR A 249 13.84 -2.78 12.93
C TYR A 249 12.89 -3.61 12.05
N LYS A 250 12.35 -4.72 12.56
CA LYS A 250 11.38 -5.54 11.81
C LYS A 250 10.08 -4.79 11.49
N LEU A 251 9.68 -3.85 12.33
CA LEU A 251 8.50 -3.01 12.06
C LEU A 251 8.78 -1.92 11.01
N LEU A 252 10.05 -1.64 10.70
CA LEU A 252 10.51 -0.64 9.73
C LEU A 252 10.87 -1.25 8.36
N GLU A 253 10.94 -2.58 8.25
CA GLU A 253 11.21 -3.33 7.01
C GLU A 253 9.96 -3.45 6.13
#